data_AF-A0A354M6E5-F1
#
_entry.id   AF-A0A354M6E5-F1
#
_cell.length_a   1.000
_cell.length_b   1.000
_cell.length_c   1.000
_cell.angle_alpha   90.00
_cell.angle_beta   90.00
_cell.angle_gamma   90.00
#
_symmetry.space_group_name_H-M   'P 1'
#
loop_
_entity.id
_entity.type
_entity.pdbx_description
1 polymer ?
#
loop_
_entity_poly.entity_id
_entity_poly.type
_entity_poly.pdbx_seq_one_letter_code
_entity_poly.pdbx_strand_id
1 'polypeptide(L)'
;KAQADPPLLYEPCPYCGGFHPSAKNEPIDSMEDEINRIAEIILSGGTPAHDAGLLSGTVKQLSASMAKGYTRPIEQVKWDTPDADMIDNLTRNIYQFSAAKNWQQLHDMTSALRDGERIVSESEFFDRINAINDKYNKNWLRTERNSAIAGAQMASRWAQFQNDKEAIPLLTYRTVGDSNVRPTHQVLDGITRPIDDTFWKTNYPPNGWGCRCDVEQAPGRSRPTPKNRIPNVPIPEMFKTNLAEAGLIYPKEHPYYNGVPNAEIRKAIAWLPPDNTYHRVLSDNGMPIEINVMHNKTEIPGNTSVANDLCKAGYKDIYLLPDIHAKDAHLRKRYLPDGYKQRNIAKNPDAVISDTDGNKMVCDFKIITGERNFAHRIAQAAEQADYAVIKLDLKQHKLGNDKIKSVVNAKMVELPDLKGVIVINRKGEVIYKAIR
;
A
#
# COMPACT_ATOMS: atom_id res chain seq x y z
N LYS A 1 11.01 -27.81 25.00
CA LYS A 1 10.47 -26.53 24.48
C LYS A 1 9.21 -26.88 23.72
N ALA A 2 8.05 -26.56 24.28
CA ALA A 2 6.76 -26.95 23.73
C ALA A 2 6.60 -26.37 22.31
N GLN A 3 6.38 -27.25 21.35
CA GLN A 3 5.87 -26.93 20.02
C GLN A 3 4.51 -26.28 20.24
N ALA A 4 4.38 -25.00 19.92
CA ALA A 4 3.06 -24.39 19.86
C ALA A 4 2.35 -25.05 18.66
N ASP A 5 1.26 -25.77 18.93
CA ASP A 5 0.35 -26.19 17.88
C ASP A 5 -0.11 -24.94 17.12
N PRO A 6 -0.04 -24.94 15.77
CA PRO A 6 -0.54 -23.82 14.99
C PRO A 6 -2.06 -23.67 15.20
N PRO A 7 -2.57 -22.43 15.31
CA PRO A 7 -3.99 -22.18 15.58
C PRO A 7 -4.89 -22.79 14.48
N LEU A 8 -5.98 -23.41 14.95
CA LEU A 8 -7.03 -24.05 14.16
C LEU A 8 -7.60 -23.10 13.11
N LEU A 9 -7.31 -23.34 11.84
CA LEU A 9 -8.14 -23.02 10.68
C LEU A 9 -7.54 -23.69 9.42
N TYR A 10 -8.30 -24.63 8.84
CA TYR A 10 -8.19 -25.23 7.49
C TYR A 10 -7.25 -26.45 7.30
N GLU A 11 -7.80 -27.54 6.76
CA GLU A 11 -7.08 -28.80 6.49
C GLU A 11 -6.01 -28.63 5.38
N PRO A 12 -4.78 -29.15 5.57
CA PRO A 12 -3.74 -29.12 4.56
C PRO A 12 -4.13 -29.97 3.33
N CYS A 13 -3.71 -29.56 2.13
CA CYS A 13 -3.85 -30.40 0.94
C CYS A 13 -3.11 -31.74 1.18
N PRO A 14 -3.80 -32.89 1.14
CA PRO A 14 -3.20 -34.18 1.51
C PRO A 14 -2.12 -34.66 0.51
N TYR A 15 -1.97 -33.98 -0.62
CA TYR A 15 -1.02 -34.35 -1.69
C TYR A 15 0.22 -33.46 -1.72
N CYS A 16 0.09 -32.15 -1.49
CA CYS A 16 1.22 -31.22 -1.62
C CYS A 16 1.56 -30.47 -0.32
N GLY A 17 0.75 -30.58 0.75
CA GLY A 17 0.94 -29.82 1.98
C GLY A 17 0.79 -28.30 1.83
N GLY A 18 0.45 -27.80 0.64
CA GLY A 18 0.25 -26.39 0.33
C GLY A 18 -1.14 -25.88 0.72
N PHE A 19 -1.22 -24.59 1.00
CA PHE A 19 -2.42 -23.89 1.48
C PHE A 19 -2.95 -22.93 0.40
N HIS A 20 -4.23 -23.02 0.06
CA HIS A 20 -4.87 -22.13 -0.92
C HIS A 20 -6.08 -21.42 -0.29
N PRO A 21 -5.92 -20.19 0.19
CA PRO A 21 -7.04 -19.42 0.69
C PRO A 21 -7.94 -18.99 -0.49
N SER A 22 -9.25 -19.06 -0.28
CA SER A 22 -10.26 -18.74 -1.28
C SER A 22 -11.41 -17.99 -0.61
N ALA A 23 -11.76 -16.82 -1.13
CA ALA A 23 -12.90 -16.03 -0.70
C ALA A 23 -14.26 -16.58 -1.20
N LYS A 24 -14.31 -17.76 -1.83
CA LYS A 24 -15.53 -18.32 -2.47
C LYS A 24 -16.78 -18.34 -1.57
N ASN A 25 -16.62 -18.46 -0.25
CA ASN A 25 -17.73 -18.57 0.70
C ASN A 25 -17.86 -17.36 1.63
N GLU A 26 -17.12 -16.28 1.39
CA GLU A 26 -17.20 -15.09 2.22
C GLU A 26 -18.30 -14.15 1.75
N PRO A 27 -19.08 -13.57 2.67
CA PRO A 27 -20.00 -12.52 2.32
C PRO A 27 -19.26 -11.32 1.71
N ILE A 28 -19.88 -10.76 0.68
CA ILE A 28 -19.48 -9.51 0.06
C ILE A 28 -20.26 -8.41 0.75
N ASP A 29 -19.57 -7.41 1.29
CA ASP A 29 -20.22 -6.22 1.85
C ASP A 29 -21.01 -5.55 0.70
N SER A 30 -22.32 -5.40 0.88
CA SER A 30 -23.17 -4.78 -0.13
C SER A 30 -22.75 -3.33 -0.35
N MET A 31 -22.77 -2.91 -1.61
CA MET A 31 -22.56 -1.51 -2.03
C MET A 31 -23.84 -0.93 -2.65
N GLU A 32 -24.98 -1.57 -2.42
CA GLU A 32 -26.27 -1.22 -3.03
C GLU A 32 -26.73 0.20 -2.70
N ASP A 33 -26.60 0.65 -1.45
CA ASP A 33 -26.97 2.01 -1.05
C ASP A 33 -26.16 3.07 -1.81
N GLU A 34 -24.84 2.87 -1.94
CA GLU A 34 -23.98 3.78 -2.71
C GLU A 34 -24.34 3.75 -4.19
N ILE A 35 -24.63 2.57 -4.75
CA ILE A 35 -25.03 2.42 -6.15
C ILE A 35 -26.35 3.12 -6.43
N ASN A 36 -27.35 2.97 -5.56
CA ASN A 36 -28.65 3.63 -5.69
C ASN A 36 -28.48 5.16 -5.61
N ARG A 37 -27.69 5.66 -4.65
CA ARG A 37 -27.37 7.08 -4.54
C ARG A 37 -26.69 7.62 -5.80
N ILE A 38 -25.73 6.89 -6.37
CA ILE A 38 -25.05 7.29 -7.61
C ILE A 38 -26.01 7.26 -8.79
N ALA A 39 -26.92 6.28 -8.86
CA ALA A 39 -27.94 6.18 -9.89
C ALA A 39 -28.89 7.40 -9.89
N GLU A 40 -29.31 7.85 -8.70
CA GLU A 40 -30.11 9.08 -8.54
C GLU A 40 -29.36 10.34 -9.00
N ILE A 41 -28.06 10.44 -8.68
CA ILE A 41 -27.20 11.53 -9.18
C ILE A 41 -27.15 11.52 -10.71
N ILE A 42 -27.05 10.34 -11.32
CA ILE A 42 -27.01 10.20 -12.78
C ILE A 42 -28.37 10.58 -13.41
N LEU A 43 -29.49 10.12 -12.84
CA LEU A 43 -30.85 10.48 -13.31
C LEU A 43 -31.12 11.98 -13.25
N SER A 44 -30.57 12.67 -12.24
CA SER A 44 -30.65 14.14 -12.11
C SER A 44 -29.69 14.90 -13.03
N GLY A 45 -28.98 14.21 -13.93
CA GLY A 45 -28.09 14.80 -14.94
C GLY A 45 -26.61 14.87 -14.53
N GLY A 46 -26.26 14.30 -13.38
CA GLY A 46 -24.87 14.19 -12.93
C GLY A 46 -24.05 13.20 -13.76
N THR A 47 -22.75 13.45 -13.86
CA THR A 47 -21.78 12.57 -14.55
C THR A 47 -20.56 12.34 -13.66
N PRO A 48 -20.73 11.62 -12.53
CA PRO A 48 -19.66 11.46 -11.56
C PRO A 48 -18.49 10.70 -12.21
N ALA A 49 -17.28 11.23 -12.07
CA ALA A 49 -16.06 10.53 -12.50
C ALA A 49 -15.58 9.52 -11.43
N HIS A 50 -15.84 9.82 -10.17
CA HIS A 50 -15.49 9.00 -9.01
C HIS A 50 -16.53 9.13 -7.91
N ASP A 51 -16.57 8.12 -7.04
CA ASP A 51 -17.37 8.13 -5.83
C ASP A 51 -16.59 7.59 -4.63
N ALA A 52 -16.51 8.40 -3.56
CA ALA A 52 -15.69 8.09 -2.39
C ALA A 52 -16.23 6.94 -1.55
N GLY A 53 -17.56 6.77 -1.47
CA GLY A 53 -18.21 5.69 -0.73
C GLY A 53 -17.97 4.34 -1.40
N LEU A 54 -18.27 4.28 -2.71
CA LEU A 54 -18.04 3.09 -3.53
C LEU A 54 -16.55 2.70 -3.60
N LEU A 55 -15.66 3.69 -3.74
CA LEU A 55 -14.22 3.45 -3.70
C LEU A 55 -13.75 2.91 -2.34
N SER A 56 -14.21 3.52 -1.23
CA SER A 56 -13.89 3.07 0.13
C SER A 56 -14.36 1.63 0.36
N GLY A 57 -15.57 1.29 -0.07
CA GLY A 57 -16.13 -0.06 0.02
C GLY A 57 -15.28 -1.09 -0.72
N THR A 58 -14.83 -0.77 -1.94
CA THR A 58 -13.95 -1.63 -2.71
C THR A 58 -12.58 -1.80 -2.04
N VAL A 59 -11.92 -0.70 -1.66
CA VAL A 59 -10.61 -0.71 -1.00
C VAL A 59 -10.66 -1.54 0.28
N LYS A 60 -11.67 -1.33 1.14
CA LYS A 60 -11.84 -2.08 2.39
C LYS A 60 -11.88 -3.59 2.15
N GLN A 61 -12.68 -4.04 1.19
CA GLN A 61 -12.84 -5.47 0.90
C GLN A 61 -11.58 -6.09 0.28
N LEU A 62 -10.88 -5.36 -0.59
CA LEU A 62 -9.64 -5.83 -1.20
C LEU A 62 -8.48 -5.83 -0.20
N SER A 63 -8.34 -4.80 0.63
CA SER A 63 -7.33 -4.74 1.70
C SER A 63 -7.54 -5.83 2.74
N ALA A 64 -8.78 -6.10 3.15
CA ALA A 64 -9.10 -7.23 4.03
C ALA A 64 -8.76 -8.59 3.38
N SER A 65 -8.88 -8.69 2.06
CA SER A 65 -8.50 -9.90 1.31
C SER A 65 -6.98 -10.04 1.20
N MET A 66 -6.26 -8.95 0.94
CA MET A 66 -4.80 -8.92 0.97
C MET A 66 -4.23 -9.35 2.32
N ALA A 67 -4.80 -8.84 3.42
CA ALA A 67 -4.37 -9.20 4.78
C ALA A 67 -4.40 -10.72 5.03
N LYS A 68 -5.38 -11.43 4.46
CA LYS A 68 -5.51 -12.90 4.57
C LYS A 68 -4.44 -13.68 3.80
N GLY A 69 -3.76 -13.05 2.85
CA GLY A 69 -2.62 -13.65 2.17
C GLY A 69 -1.38 -13.73 3.05
N TYR A 70 -1.32 -12.96 4.14
CA TYR A 70 -0.24 -13.00 5.12
C TYR A 70 -0.55 -13.98 6.25
N THR A 71 0.46 -14.71 6.71
CA THR A 71 0.33 -15.66 7.83
C THR A 71 0.26 -14.97 9.19
N ARG A 72 0.73 -13.73 9.28
CA ARG A 72 0.69 -12.90 10.49
C ARG A 72 -0.18 -11.68 10.21
N PRO A 73 -0.87 -11.13 11.23
CA PRO A 73 -1.61 -9.89 11.09
C PRO A 73 -0.70 -8.77 10.54
N ILE A 74 -1.10 -8.17 9.42
CA ILE A 74 -0.29 -7.15 8.73
C ILE A 74 -0.13 -5.89 9.60
N GLU A 75 -1.06 -5.65 10.52
CA GLU A 75 -1.06 -4.54 11.47
C GLU A 75 0.02 -4.68 12.56
N GLN A 76 0.65 -5.86 12.66
CA GLN A 76 1.74 -6.14 13.59
C GLN A 76 3.12 -6.06 12.93
N VAL A 77 3.18 -5.76 11.64
CA VAL A 77 4.44 -5.69 10.90
C VAL A 77 5.24 -4.48 11.34
N LYS A 78 6.53 -4.70 11.60
CA LYS A 78 7.46 -3.64 12.01
C LYS A 78 7.92 -2.81 10.81
N TRP A 79 8.11 -1.53 11.07
CA TRP A 79 8.44 -0.49 10.09
C TRP A 79 9.71 -0.75 9.24
N ASP A 80 10.67 -1.53 9.73
CA ASP A 80 11.98 -1.77 9.10
C ASP A 80 12.13 -3.16 8.50
N THR A 81 11.02 -3.80 8.12
CA THR A 81 11.00 -5.16 7.57
C THR A 81 10.69 -5.18 6.08
N PRO A 82 11.18 -6.18 5.32
CA PRO A 82 10.79 -6.36 3.92
C PRO A 82 9.28 -6.49 3.70
N ASP A 83 8.57 -7.05 4.69
CA ASP A 83 7.10 -7.14 4.65
C ASP A 83 6.44 -5.76 4.73
N ALA A 84 7.00 -4.78 5.47
CA ALA A 84 6.47 -3.42 5.52
C ALA A 84 6.51 -2.76 4.14
N ASP A 85 7.65 -2.85 3.45
CA ASP A 85 7.80 -2.32 2.09
C ASP A 85 6.85 -3.01 1.12
N MET A 86 6.71 -4.34 1.23
CA MET A 86 5.78 -5.10 0.39
C MET A 86 4.33 -4.68 0.65
N ILE A 87 3.91 -4.59 1.91
CA ILE A 87 2.54 -4.20 2.28
C ILE A 87 2.22 -2.79 1.78
N ASP A 88 3.14 -1.82 1.89
CA ASP A 88 2.93 -0.48 1.30
C ASP A 88 2.71 -0.56 -0.21
N ASN A 89 3.54 -1.34 -0.93
CA ASN A 89 3.42 -1.53 -2.37
C ASN A 89 2.07 -2.15 -2.77
N LEU A 90 1.69 -3.25 -2.12
CA LEU A 90 0.43 -3.95 -2.40
C LEU A 90 -0.78 -3.08 -2.05
N THR A 91 -0.72 -2.37 -0.93
CA THR A 91 -1.77 -1.42 -0.52
C THR A 91 -1.94 -0.34 -1.58
N ARG A 92 -0.86 0.31 -2.02
CA ARG A 92 -0.93 1.33 -3.08
C ARG A 92 -1.51 0.77 -4.39
N ASN A 93 -1.14 -0.46 -4.75
CA ASN A 93 -1.69 -1.12 -5.93
C ASN A 93 -3.21 -1.37 -5.80
N ILE A 94 -3.69 -1.79 -4.63
CA ILE A 94 -5.15 -1.93 -4.35
C ILE A 94 -5.87 -0.61 -4.54
N TYR A 95 -5.34 0.50 -4.02
CA TYR A 95 -6.00 1.80 -4.15
C TYR A 95 -6.04 2.27 -5.61
N GLN A 96 -4.94 2.12 -6.36
CA GLN A 96 -4.91 2.46 -7.78
C GLN A 96 -5.87 1.60 -8.60
N PHE A 97 -5.90 0.29 -8.34
CA PHE A 97 -6.83 -0.64 -8.99
C PHE A 97 -8.29 -0.29 -8.69
N SER A 98 -8.60 -0.02 -7.42
CA SER A 98 -9.95 0.32 -6.96
C SER A 98 -10.41 1.65 -7.54
N ALA A 99 -9.52 2.64 -7.65
CA ALA A 99 -9.83 3.93 -8.28
C ALA A 99 -10.13 3.79 -9.78
N ALA A 100 -9.36 2.95 -10.49
CA ALA A 100 -9.64 2.64 -11.89
C ALA A 100 -10.96 1.89 -12.06
N LYS A 101 -11.24 0.88 -11.20
CA LYS A 101 -12.52 0.17 -11.17
C LYS A 101 -13.71 1.12 -10.94
N ASN A 102 -13.57 2.02 -9.96
CA ASN A 102 -14.59 3.00 -9.61
C ASN A 102 -14.92 3.91 -10.80
N TRP A 103 -13.90 4.39 -11.53
CA TRP A 103 -14.08 5.18 -12.73
C TRP A 103 -14.86 4.43 -13.83
N GLN A 104 -14.47 3.17 -14.11
CA GLN A 104 -15.12 2.35 -15.13
C GLN A 104 -16.58 2.07 -14.77
N GLN A 105 -16.84 1.72 -13.51
CA GLN A 105 -18.19 1.46 -13.05
C GLN A 105 -19.09 2.69 -13.21
N LEU A 106 -18.62 3.87 -12.81
CA LEU A 106 -19.39 5.12 -12.96
C LEU A 106 -19.60 5.50 -14.44
N HIS A 107 -18.63 5.22 -15.31
CA HIS A 107 -18.78 5.43 -16.75
C HIS A 107 -19.83 4.48 -17.36
N ASP A 108 -19.80 3.19 -16.98
CA ASP A 108 -20.80 2.21 -17.40
C ASP A 108 -22.21 2.58 -16.88
N MET A 109 -22.31 3.01 -15.62
CA MET A 109 -23.57 3.48 -15.03
C MET A 109 -24.11 4.73 -15.75
N THR A 110 -23.24 5.70 -16.05
CA THR A 110 -23.64 6.92 -16.78
C THR A 110 -24.13 6.58 -18.19
N SER A 111 -23.43 5.66 -18.87
CA SER A 111 -23.79 5.20 -20.21
C SER A 111 -25.11 4.42 -20.21
N ALA A 112 -25.48 3.78 -19.11
CA ALA A 112 -26.71 3.00 -19.00
C ALA A 112 -28.00 3.82 -19.16
N LEU A 113 -27.94 5.16 -18.99
CA LEU A 113 -29.06 6.08 -19.27
C LEU A 113 -29.50 6.09 -20.74
N ARG A 114 -28.66 5.59 -21.64
CA ARG A 114 -28.92 5.63 -23.08
C ARG A 114 -28.84 4.25 -23.72
N ASP A 115 -29.60 4.11 -24.79
CA ASP A 115 -29.56 2.99 -25.73
C ASP A 115 -29.44 3.56 -27.14
N GLY A 116 -28.19 3.71 -27.60
CA GLY A 116 -27.89 4.56 -28.75
C GLY A 116 -28.31 6.01 -28.48
N GLU A 117 -29.21 6.54 -29.31
CA GLU A 117 -29.74 7.90 -29.16
C GLU A 117 -30.95 7.99 -28.19
N ARG A 118 -31.54 6.85 -27.83
CA ARG A 118 -32.73 6.80 -26.97
C ARG A 118 -32.34 6.94 -25.50
N ILE A 119 -32.98 7.87 -24.78
CA ILE A 119 -32.95 7.88 -23.32
C ILE A 119 -33.90 6.78 -22.82
N VAL A 120 -33.41 5.93 -21.93
CA VAL A 120 -34.20 4.82 -21.37
C VAL A 120 -35.18 5.29 -20.30
N SER A 121 -36.20 4.49 -20.00
CA SER A 121 -37.10 4.80 -18.88
C SER A 121 -36.36 4.64 -17.54
N GLU A 122 -36.86 5.28 -16.49
CA GLU A 122 -36.28 5.18 -15.15
C GLU A 122 -36.21 3.72 -14.66
N SER A 123 -37.28 2.94 -14.89
CA SER A 123 -37.30 1.51 -14.55
C SER A 123 -36.23 0.73 -15.32
N GLU A 124 -36.10 0.95 -16.63
CA GLU A 124 -35.09 0.28 -17.46
C GLU A 124 -33.67 0.69 -17.02
N PHE A 125 -33.48 1.94 -16.62
CA PHE A 125 -32.20 2.40 -16.07
C PHE A 125 -31.83 1.65 -14.79
N PHE A 126 -32.73 1.56 -13.81
CA PHE A 126 -32.44 0.84 -12.57
C PHE A 126 -32.20 -0.66 -12.80
N ASP A 127 -32.91 -1.30 -13.75
CA ASP A 127 -32.61 -2.69 -14.15
C ASP A 127 -31.17 -2.84 -14.67
N ARG A 128 -30.72 -1.89 -15.50
CA ARG A 128 -29.33 -1.87 -16.01
C ARG A 128 -28.32 -1.60 -14.89
N ILE A 129 -28.63 -0.67 -13.97
CA ILE A 129 -27.77 -0.38 -12.81
C ILE A 129 -27.63 -1.62 -11.92
N ASN A 130 -28.71 -2.36 -11.67
CA ASN A 130 -28.66 -3.61 -10.90
C ASN A 130 -27.78 -4.66 -11.58
N ALA A 131 -27.88 -4.82 -12.90
CA ALA A 131 -27.01 -5.71 -13.66
C ALA A 131 -25.52 -5.28 -13.58
N ILE A 132 -25.24 -3.98 -13.64
CA ILE A 132 -23.88 -3.44 -13.47
C ILE A 132 -23.36 -3.70 -12.05
N ASN A 133 -24.19 -3.49 -11.02
CA ASN A 133 -23.85 -3.76 -9.63
C ASN A 133 -23.51 -5.25 -9.44
N ASP A 134 -24.34 -6.16 -9.93
CA ASP A 134 -24.09 -7.61 -9.85
C ASP A 134 -22.77 -8.00 -10.53
N LYS A 135 -22.48 -7.39 -11.67
CA LYS A 135 -21.24 -7.62 -12.42
C LYS A 135 -20.01 -7.11 -11.64
N TYR A 136 -19.95 -5.82 -11.30
CA TYR A 136 -18.77 -5.20 -10.67
C TYR A 136 -18.58 -5.58 -9.21
N ASN A 137 -19.68 -5.54 -8.45
CA ASN A 137 -19.65 -5.54 -7.00
C ASN A 137 -19.98 -6.91 -6.40
N LYS A 138 -20.39 -7.89 -7.19
CA LYS A 138 -20.56 -9.28 -6.73
C LYS A 138 -19.63 -10.23 -7.49
N ASN A 139 -19.83 -10.38 -8.80
CA ASN A 139 -19.13 -11.39 -9.59
C ASN A 139 -17.65 -11.10 -9.80
N TRP A 140 -17.32 -9.91 -10.27
CA TRP A 140 -15.93 -9.48 -10.46
C TRP A 140 -15.22 -9.27 -9.13
N LEU A 141 -15.87 -8.61 -8.17
CA LEU A 141 -15.31 -8.41 -6.83
C LEU A 141 -14.90 -9.71 -6.14
N ARG A 142 -15.67 -10.80 -6.29
CA ARG A 142 -15.27 -12.12 -5.77
C ARG A 142 -13.95 -12.61 -6.37
N THR A 143 -13.76 -12.41 -7.67
CA THR A 143 -12.52 -12.80 -8.37
C THR A 143 -11.36 -11.91 -7.96
N GLU A 144 -11.60 -10.62 -7.81
CA GLU A 144 -10.63 -9.62 -7.35
C GLU A 144 -10.17 -9.94 -5.93
N ARG A 145 -11.10 -10.19 -4.98
CA ARG A 145 -10.79 -10.62 -3.61
C ARG A 145 -9.93 -11.89 -3.58
N ASN A 146 -10.27 -12.91 -4.38
CA ASN A 146 -9.43 -14.12 -4.50
C ASN A 146 -8.01 -13.80 -4.99
N SER A 147 -7.89 -12.85 -5.92
CA SER A 147 -6.61 -12.44 -6.49
C SER A 147 -5.78 -11.63 -5.50
N ALA A 148 -6.42 -10.79 -4.68
CA ALA A 148 -5.78 -10.09 -3.57
C ALA A 148 -5.17 -11.04 -2.56
N ILE A 149 -5.89 -12.10 -2.18
CA ILE A 149 -5.36 -13.13 -1.28
C ILE A 149 -4.16 -13.84 -1.93
N ALA A 150 -4.33 -14.37 -3.14
CA ALA A 150 -3.28 -15.15 -3.81
C ALA A 150 -2.04 -14.30 -4.10
N GLY A 151 -2.22 -13.08 -4.58
CA GLY A 151 -1.13 -12.14 -4.86
C GLY A 151 -0.36 -11.79 -3.58
N ALA A 152 -1.05 -11.49 -2.48
CA ALA A 152 -0.42 -11.21 -1.20
C ALA A 152 0.34 -12.41 -0.62
N GLN A 153 -0.21 -13.61 -0.73
CA GLN A 153 0.47 -14.84 -0.30
C GLN A 153 1.77 -15.06 -1.10
N MET A 154 1.72 -14.90 -2.42
CA MET A 154 2.89 -15.06 -3.27
C MET A 154 3.93 -13.95 -3.07
N ALA A 155 3.49 -12.73 -2.73
CA ALA A 155 4.35 -11.61 -2.38
C ALA A 155 5.09 -11.82 -1.06
N SER A 156 4.39 -12.28 -0.02
CA SER A 156 4.99 -12.64 1.26
C SER A 156 6.04 -13.76 1.09
N ARG A 157 5.71 -14.81 0.32
CA ARG A 157 6.66 -15.87 -0.03
C ARG A 157 7.89 -15.34 -0.77
N TRP A 158 7.69 -14.43 -1.73
CA TRP A 158 8.80 -13.86 -2.49
C TRP A 158 9.77 -13.08 -1.59
N ALA A 159 9.26 -12.27 -0.66
CA ALA A 159 10.07 -11.56 0.32
C ALA A 159 10.88 -12.54 1.19
N GLN A 160 10.24 -13.62 1.65
CA GLN A 160 10.93 -14.69 2.39
C GLN A 160 12.01 -15.36 1.53
N PHE A 161 11.71 -15.73 0.28
CA PHE A 161 12.67 -16.38 -0.61
C PHE A 161 13.89 -15.50 -0.88
N GLN A 162 13.69 -14.20 -1.06
CA GLN A 162 14.80 -13.25 -1.24
C GLN A 162 15.68 -13.15 0.00
N ASN A 163 15.09 -13.20 1.20
CA ASN A 163 15.84 -13.22 2.46
C ASN A 163 16.65 -14.51 2.64
N ASP A 164 16.08 -15.64 2.25
CA ASP A 164 16.63 -16.97 2.49
C ASP A 164 17.49 -17.48 1.32
N LYS A 165 17.65 -16.69 0.25
CA LYS A 165 18.24 -17.13 -1.04
C LYS A 165 19.67 -17.62 -0.94
N GLU A 166 20.47 -17.10 -0.01
CA GLU A 166 21.85 -17.56 0.19
C GLU A 166 21.90 -18.98 0.74
N ALA A 167 20.95 -19.33 1.61
CA ALA A 167 20.85 -20.66 2.21
C ALA A 167 20.11 -21.65 1.29
N ILE A 168 19.03 -21.21 0.63
CA ILE A 168 18.20 -22.06 -0.22
C ILE A 168 17.93 -21.32 -1.56
N PRO A 169 18.85 -21.42 -2.53
CA PRO A 169 18.83 -20.60 -3.75
C PRO A 169 17.87 -21.10 -4.84
N LEU A 170 17.22 -22.25 -4.64
CA LEU A 170 16.35 -22.88 -5.63
C LEU A 170 14.90 -22.82 -5.17
N LEU A 171 14.01 -22.50 -6.12
CA LEU A 171 12.56 -22.56 -5.95
C LEU A 171 11.99 -23.69 -6.82
N THR A 172 10.88 -24.27 -6.40
CA THR A 172 10.12 -25.27 -7.16
C THR A 172 8.69 -24.81 -7.35
N TYR A 173 8.23 -24.80 -8.60
CA TYR A 173 6.85 -24.48 -8.95
C TYR A 173 5.94 -25.64 -8.52
N ARG A 174 4.82 -25.31 -7.91
CA ARG A 174 3.83 -26.26 -7.41
C ARG A 174 2.43 -25.92 -7.87
N THR A 175 1.59 -26.93 -7.89
CA THR A 175 0.15 -26.85 -8.16
C THR A 175 -0.59 -27.64 -7.09
N VAL A 176 -1.89 -27.35 -6.90
CA VAL A 176 -2.74 -28.18 -6.04
C VAL A 176 -2.85 -29.63 -6.56
N GLY A 177 -2.71 -29.82 -7.88
CA GLY A 177 -2.93 -31.11 -8.53
C GLY A 177 -4.40 -31.53 -8.66
N ASP A 178 -5.36 -30.62 -8.40
CA ASP A 178 -6.78 -30.90 -8.57
C ASP A 178 -7.27 -30.64 -10.01
N SER A 179 -8.50 -31.08 -10.30
CA SER A 179 -9.12 -30.90 -11.63
C SER A 179 -9.40 -29.44 -12.01
N ASN A 180 -9.21 -28.49 -11.08
CA ASN A 180 -9.39 -27.06 -11.35
C ASN A 180 -8.08 -26.36 -11.73
N VAL A 181 -6.93 -27.04 -11.61
CA VAL A 181 -5.66 -26.54 -12.13
C VAL A 181 -5.72 -26.56 -13.66
N ARG A 182 -5.36 -25.43 -14.28
CA ARG A 182 -5.29 -25.33 -15.75
C ARG A 182 -4.22 -26.31 -16.26
N PRO A 183 -4.48 -27.11 -17.32
CA PRO A 183 -3.49 -28.05 -17.85
C PRO A 183 -2.15 -27.38 -18.21
N THR A 184 -2.20 -26.14 -18.70
CA THR A 184 -1.00 -25.34 -19.01
C THR A 184 -0.17 -24.97 -17.77
N HIS A 185 -0.76 -24.93 -16.58
CA HIS A 185 -0.02 -24.71 -15.34
C HIS A 185 0.43 -26.03 -14.72
N GLN A 186 -0.35 -27.11 -14.88
CA GLN A 186 -0.02 -28.43 -14.34
C GLN A 186 1.32 -28.96 -14.87
N VAL A 187 1.66 -28.68 -16.13
CA VAL A 187 2.95 -29.08 -16.73
C VAL A 187 4.15 -28.34 -16.16
N LEU A 188 3.94 -27.25 -15.41
CA LEU A 188 4.99 -26.54 -14.68
C LEU A 188 5.26 -27.15 -13.30
N ASP A 189 4.41 -28.05 -12.81
CA ASP A 189 4.59 -28.68 -11.50
C ASP A 189 5.93 -29.40 -11.42
N GLY A 190 6.70 -29.12 -10.37
CA GLY A 190 8.03 -29.68 -10.17
C GLY A 190 9.15 -29.02 -10.97
N ILE A 191 8.88 -27.95 -11.74
CA ILE A 191 9.95 -27.15 -12.34
C ILE A 191 10.74 -26.44 -11.23
N THR A 192 12.00 -26.84 -11.03
CA THR A 192 12.91 -26.25 -10.06
C THR A 192 13.92 -25.33 -10.75
N ARG A 193 14.02 -24.06 -10.34
CA ARG A 193 14.96 -23.08 -10.92
C ARG A 193 15.59 -22.20 -9.84
N PRO A 194 16.81 -21.67 -10.05
CA PRO A 194 17.37 -20.63 -9.18
C PRO A 194 16.43 -19.44 -9.02
N ILE A 195 16.41 -18.81 -7.84
CA ILE A 195 15.55 -17.65 -7.54
C ILE A 195 15.72 -16.52 -8.59
N ASP A 196 16.96 -16.27 -9.02
CA ASP A 196 17.28 -15.20 -9.98
C ASP A 196 17.10 -15.63 -11.46
N ASP A 197 16.57 -16.82 -11.73
CA ASP A 197 16.35 -17.30 -13.09
C ASP A 197 15.20 -16.56 -13.78
N THR A 198 15.37 -16.26 -15.08
CA THR A 198 14.36 -15.52 -15.86
C THR A 198 13.01 -16.23 -15.95
N PHE A 199 12.95 -17.53 -15.69
CA PHE A 199 11.69 -18.27 -15.56
C PHE A 199 10.73 -17.60 -14.57
N TRP A 200 11.23 -17.17 -13.41
CA TRP A 200 10.38 -16.57 -12.38
C TRP A 200 9.83 -15.21 -12.78
N LYS A 201 10.50 -14.48 -13.68
CA LYS A 201 10.02 -13.18 -14.18
C LYS A 201 8.69 -13.27 -14.91
N THR A 202 8.37 -14.43 -15.48
CA THR A 202 7.14 -14.61 -16.29
C THR A 202 6.23 -15.72 -15.79
N ASN A 203 6.73 -16.64 -14.96
CA ASN A 203 5.99 -17.82 -14.53
C ASN A 203 5.75 -17.85 -13.01
N TYR A 204 6.23 -16.88 -12.23
CA TYR A 204 5.94 -16.84 -10.80
C TYR A 204 4.44 -16.51 -10.57
N PRO A 205 3.69 -17.36 -9.86
CA PRO A 205 2.24 -17.20 -9.74
C PRO A 205 1.85 -15.95 -8.93
N PRO A 206 0.62 -15.43 -9.12
CA PRO A 206 -0.47 -16.03 -9.90
C PRO A 206 -0.36 -15.82 -11.42
N ASN A 207 -0.43 -16.91 -12.18
CA ASN A 207 -0.35 -16.91 -13.65
C ASN A 207 -1.72 -16.71 -14.34
N GLY A 208 -2.70 -16.15 -13.64
CA GLY A 208 -4.07 -15.96 -14.13
C GLY A 208 -5.12 -15.85 -13.03
N TRP A 209 -6.33 -15.43 -13.40
CA TRP A 209 -7.48 -15.40 -12.48
C TRP A 209 -7.80 -16.78 -11.93
N GLY A 210 -7.97 -16.87 -10.60
CA GLY A 210 -8.23 -18.13 -9.90
C GLY A 210 -7.05 -19.11 -9.94
N CYS A 211 -5.81 -18.61 -10.05
CA CYS A 211 -4.61 -19.45 -10.03
C CYS A 211 -4.57 -20.32 -8.76
N ARG A 212 -4.23 -21.60 -8.92
CA ARG A 212 -4.09 -22.60 -7.86
C ARG A 212 -2.66 -23.15 -7.85
N CYS A 213 -1.71 -22.27 -8.14
CA CYS A 213 -0.29 -22.58 -8.20
C CYS A 213 0.42 -21.90 -7.04
N ASP A 214 1.52 -22.48 -6.62
CA ASP A 214 2.34 -22.04 -5.49
C ASP A 214 3.83 -22.19 -5.87
N VAL A 215 4.71 -21.68 -5.04
CA VAL A 215 6.15 -21.85 -5.13
C VAL A 215 6.69 -22.15 -3.74
N GLU A 216 7.62 -23.09 -3.67
CA GLU A 216 8.32 -23.45 -2.44
C GLU A 216 9.83 -23.45 -2.66
N GLN A 217 10.58 -23.22 -1.59
CA GLN A 217 12.03 -23.42 -1.60
C GLN A 217 12.35 -24.91 -1.74
N ALA A 218 13.25 -25.23 -2.67
CA ALA A 218 13.56 -26.61 -2.98
C ALA A 218 14.38 -27.26 -1.85
N PRO A 219 14.17 -28.56 -1.55
CA PRO A 219 15.01 -29.30 -0.60
C PRO A 219 16.50 -29.23 -0.96
N GLY A 220 17.40 -29.26 0.02
CA GLY A 220 18.84 -28.98 -0.17
C GLY A 220 19.62 -29.89 -1.14
N ARG A 221 19.05 -31.02 -1.58
CA ARG A 221 19.65 -31.90 -2.61
C ARG A 221 19.05 -31.72 -4.01
N SER A 222 18.15 -30.76 -4.19
CA SER A 222 17.48 -30.47 -5.45
C SER A 222 18.47 -29.99 -6.51
N ARG A 223 18.20 -30.33 -7.77
CA ARG A 223 18.95 -29.83 -8.93
C ARG A 223 18.02 -28.99 -9.81
N PRO A 224 18.49 -27.90 -10.42
CA PRO A 224 17.68 -27.14 -11.37
C PRO A 224 17.21 -28.02 -12.53
N THR A 225 15.94 -27.89 -12.91
CA THR A 225 15.41 -28.49 -14.13
C THR A 225 16.15 -27.90 -15.34
N PRO A 226 16.75 -28.72 -16.22
CA PRO A 226 17.43 -28.25 -17.42
C PRO A 226 16.52 -27.37 -18.31
N LYS A 227 17.06 -26.31 -18.91
CA LYS A 227 16.27 -25.33 -19.70
C LYS A 227 15.47 -25.97 -20.85
N ASN A 228 16.02 -27.00 -21.49
CA ASN A 228 15.36 -27.75 -22.57
C ASN A 228 14.19 -28.64 -22.09
N ARG A 229 13.97 -28.75 -20.78
CA ARG A 229 12.84 -29.47 -20.16
C ARG A 229 11.79 -28.54 -19.56
N ILE A 230 11.94 -27.22 -19.73
CA ILE A 230 10.94 -26.24 -19.29
C ILE A 230 9.91 -26.12 -20.42
N PRO A 231 8.64 -26.51 -20.21
CA PRO A 231 7.62 -26.37 -21.24
C PRO A 231 7.32 -24.89 -21.48
N ASN A 232 7.14 -24.52 -22.74
CA ASN A 232 6.61 -23.21 -23.08
C ASN A 232 5.09 -23.24 -22.91
N VAL A 233 4.57 -22.49 -21.94
CA VAL A 233 3.13 -22.47 -21.62
C VAL A 233 2.55 -21.09 -21.90
N PRO A 234 1.35 -21.01 -22.50
CA PRO A 234 0.70 -19.73 -22.73
C PRO A 234 0.20 -19.16 -21.40
N ILE A 235 0.82 -18.08 -20.94
CA ILE A 235 0.35 -17.25 -19.83
C ILE A 235 -0.27 -15.99 -20.45
N PRO A 236 -1.49 -15.57 -20.03
CA PRO A 236 -2.07 -14.33 -20.53
C PRO A 236 -1.11 -13.15 -20.30
N GLU A 237 -1.00 -12.24 -21.27
CA GLU A 237 0.07 -11.22 -21.27
C GLU A 237 0.11 -10.38 -19.99
N MET A 238 -1.04 -9.97 -19.45
CA MET A 238 -1.12 -9.22 -18.19
C MET A 238 -0.59 -9.98 -16.96
N PHE A 239 -0.54 -11.31 -17.01
CA PHE A 239 -0.01 -12.16 -15.93
C PHE A 239 1.41 -12.65 -16.22
N LYS A 240 2.00 -12.27 -17.36
CA LYS A 240 3.35 -12.67 -17.77
C LYS A 240 4.41 -11.78 -17.11
N THR A 241 4.26 -11.56 -15.81
CA THR A 241 5.14 -10.76 -14.96
C THR A 241 5.14 -11.35 -13.56
N ASN A 242 6.28 -11.29 -12.88
CA ASN A 242 6.35 -11.60 -11.47
C ASN A 242 5.70 -10.45 -10.67
N LEU A 243 4.41 -10.60 -10.36
CA LEU A 243 3.65 -9.60 -9.62
C LEU A 243 4.22 -9.36 -8.22
N ALA A 244 4.73 -10.40 -7.56
CA ALA A 244 5.36 -10.30 -6.26
C ALA A 244 6.65 -9.48 -6.31
N GLU A 245 7.54 -9.75 -7.28
CA GLU A 245 8.75 -8.95 -7.48
C GLU A 245 8.43 -7.48 -7.83
N ALA A 246 7.35 -7.25 -8.58
CA ALA A 246 6.89 -5.92 -8.94
C ALA A 246 6.16 -5.16 -7.80
N GLY A 247 5.84 -5.84 -6.69
CA GLY A 247 5.04 -5.28 -5.60
C GLY A 247 3.59 -4.99 -6.01
N LEU A 248 2.98 -5.88 -6.78
CA LEU A 248 1.62 -5.74 -7.32
C LEU A 248 0.76 -6.95 -6.93
N ILE A 249 -0.54 -6.71 -6.73
CA ILE A 249 -1.58 -7.74 -6.77
C ILE A 249 -2.22 -7.77 -8.15
N TYR A 250 -2.54 -6.60 -8.68
CA TYR A 250 -3.20 -6.40 -9.96
C TYR A 250 -2.19 -5.85 -10.99
N PRO A 251 -2.10 -6.47 -12.18
CA PRO A 251 -1.22 -6.00 -13.26
C PRO A 251 -1.52 -4.56 -13.70
N LYS A 252 -0.51 -3.85 -14.18
CA LYS A 252 -0.66 -2.46 -14.69
C LYS A 252 -1.44 -2.41 -16.00
N GLU A 253 -1.45 -3.52 -16.74
CA GLU A 253 -2.14 -3.71 -18.01
C GLU A 253 -3.59 -4.20 -17.80
N HIS A 254 -4.10 -4.15 -16.57
CA HIS A 254 -5.48 -4.55 -16.29
C HIS A 254 -6.48 -3.68 -17.07
N PRO A 255 -7.54 -4.26 -17.68
CA PRO A 255 -8.50 -3.51 -18.49
C PRO A 255 -9.15 -2.30 -17.82
N TYR A 256 -9.27 -2.30 -16.49
CA TYR A 256 -9.78 -1.14 -15.75
C TYR A 256 -8.97 0.14 -15.96
N TYR A 257 -7.69 0.05 -16.29
CA TYR A 257 -6.87 1.23 -16.57
C TYR A 257 -7.09 1.81 -17.97
N ASN A 258 -7.79 1.08 -18.87
CA ASN A 258 -7.99 1.52 -20.24
C ASN A 258 -8.82 2.81 -20.28
N GLY A 259 -8.26 3.86 -20.87
CA GLY A 259 -8.94 5.16 -21.03
C GLY A 259 -9.02 6.01 -19.75
N VAL A 260 -8.53 5.53 -18.61
CA VAL A 260 -8.55 6.29 -17.34
C VAL A 260 -7.38 7.27 -17.30
N PRO A 261 -7.59 8.58 -17.20
CA PRO A 261 -6.49 9.51 -17.04
C PRO A 261 -5.78 9.32 -15.69
N ASN A 262 -4.45 9.32 -15.68
CA ASN A 262 -3.66 9.20 -14.43
C ASN A 262 -4.01 10.27 -13.38
N ALA A 263 -4.48 11.44 -13.81
CA ALA A 263 -4.93 12.50 -12.90
C ALA A 263 -6.22 12.11 -12.16
N GLU A 264 -7.12 11.38 -12.82
CA GLU A 264 -8.38 10.92 -12.24
C GLU A 264 -8.13 9.87 -11.14
N ILE A 265 -7.23 8.90 -11.38
CA ILE A 265 -6.79 7.94 -10.33
C ILE A 265 -6.25 8.67 -9.10
N ARG A 266 -5.37 9.67 -9.29
CA ARG A 266 -4.80 10.44 -8.17
C ARG A 266 -5.86 11.24 -7.42
N LYS A 267 -6.78 11.90 -8.13
CA LYS A 267 -7.89 12.64 -7.53
C LYS A 267 -8.76 11.70 -6.72
N ALA A 268 -9.21 10.59 -7.29
CA ALA A 268 -10.08 9.62 -6.62
C ALA A 268 -9.55 9.23 -5.23
N ILE A 269 -8.25 8.91 -5.15
CA ILE A 269 -7.60 8.56 -3.88
C ILE A 269 -7.49 9.78 -2.95
N ALA A 270 -7.11 10.95 -3.47
CA ALA A 270 -6.98 12.17 -2.66
C ALA A 270 -8.31 12.65 -2.04
N TRP A 271 -9.44 12.32 -2.68
CA TRP A 271 -10.80 12.66 -2.22
C TRP A 271 -11.41 11.65 -1.24
N LEU A 272 -10.77 10.50 -1.00
CA LEU A 272 -11.20 9.55 0.03
C LEU A 272 -11.24 10.20 1.43
N PRO A 273 -12.14 9.75 2.34
CA PRO A 273 -12.07 10.14 3.74
C PRO A 273 -10.68 9.85 4.31
N PRO A 274 -10.04 10.77 5.06
CA PRO A 274 -8.68 10.58 5.56
C PRO A 274 -8.46 9.24 6.27
N ASP A 275 -9.39 8.81 7.13
CA ASP A 275 -9.31 7.54 7.85
C ASP A 275 -9.20 6.31 6.94
N ASN A 276 -9.67 6.43 5.69
CA ASN A 276 -9.62 5.38 4.68
C ASN A 276 -8.41 5.52 3.73
N THR A 277 -7.35 6.22 4.13
CA THR A 277 -6.16 6.45 3.29
C THR A 277 -4.85 6.06 3.94
N TYR A 278 -4.90 5.44 5.12
CA TYR A 278 -3.72 5.02 5.85
C TYR A 278 -3.61 3.50 5.92
N HIS A 279 -2.37 3.02 5.99
CA HIS A 279 -2.05 1.69 6.48
C HIS A 279 -1.03 1.81 7.60
N ARG A 280 -0.96 0.78 8.44
CA ARG A 280 -0.18 0.81 9.68
C ARG A 280 1.06 -0.06 9.59
N VAL A 281 2.15 0.45 10.15
CA VAL A 281 3.27 -0.36 10.62
C VAL A 281 3.53 -0.05 12.10
N LEU A 282 4.29 -0.92 12.78
CA LEU A 282 4.66 -0.72 14.18
C LEU A 282 6.11 -0.25 14.31
N SER A 283 6.32 0.70 15.21
CA SER A 283 7.65 1.08 15.71
C SER A 283 8.28 -0.08 16.52
N ASP A 284 9.55 0.10 16.92
CA ASP A 284 10.27 -0.89 17.74
C ASP A 284 9.62 -1.13 19.12
N ASN A 285 8.97 -0.09 19.68
CA ASN A 285 8.24 -0.16 20.94
C ASN A 285 6.74 -0.49 20.77
N GLY A 286 6.32 -0.93 19.58
CA GLY A 286 4.95 -1.38 19.31
C GLY A 286 3.91 -0.27 19.14
N MET A 287 4.36 0.98 18.99
CA MET A 287 3.49 2.12 18.72
C MET A 287 3.14 2.17 17.22
N PRO A 288 1.90 2.52 16.87
CA PRO A 288 1.50 2.62 15.47
C PRO A 288 2.14 3.82 14.77
N ILE A 289 2.58 3.59 13.54
CA ILE A 289 2.95 4.61 12.56
C ILE A 289 1.98 4.45 11.39
N GLU A 290 1.13 5.46 11.19
CA GLU A 290 0.13 5.47 10.14
C GLU A 290 0.73 6.13 8.89
N ILE A 291 0.76 5.39 7.78
CA ILE A 291 1.38 5.83 6.52
C ILE A 291 0.30 6.06 5.49
N ASN A 292 0.17 7.30 5.02
CA ASN A 292 -0.78 7.60 3.96
C ASN A 292 -0.36 6.89 2.66
N VAL A 293 -1.30 6.28 1.95
CA VAL A 293 -1.05 5.60 0.67
C VAL A 293 -0.55 6.52 -0.44
N MET A 294 -0.70 7.84 -0.27
CA MET A 294 -0.13 8.87 -1.14
C MET A 294 1.13 9.52 -0.57
N HIS A 295 1.66 9.08 0.58
CA HIS A 295 2.95 9.58 1.08
C HIS A 295 4.05 9.33 0.04
N ASN A 296 5.03 10.21 -0.04
CA ASN A 296 6.09 10.11 -1.03
C ASN A 296 6.91 8.82 -0.82
N LYS A 297 6.85 7.91 -1.80
CA LYS A 297 7.47 6.59 -1.73
C LYS A 297 8.98 6.64 -1.46
N THR A 298 9.68 7.65 -1.98
CA THR A 298 11.13 7.77 -1.78
C THR A 298 11.49 8.23 -0.37
N GLU A 299 10.55 8.84 0.35
CA GLU A 299 10.76 9.39 1.69
C GLU A 299 10.32 8.41 2.80
N ILE A 300 9.49 7.41 2.48
CA ILE A 300 8.99 6.42 3.45
C ILE A 300 10.12 5.86 4.34
N PRO A 301 11.23 5.29 3.82
CA PRO A 301 12.22 4.64 4.70
C PRO A 301 12.86 5.61 5.69
N GLY A 302 13.05 6.86 5.28
CA GLY A 302 13.56 7.92 6.16
C GLY A 302 12.50 8.36 7.17
N ASN A 303 11.30 8.65 6.70
CA ASN A 303 10.23 9.19 7.53
C ASN A 303 9.70 8.18 8.55
N THR A 304 9.62 6.89 8.22
CA THR A 304 9.31 5.83 9.19
C THR A 304 10.43 5.64 10.21
N SER A 305 11.69 5.83 9.82
CA SER A 305 12.82 5.81 10.75
C SER A 305 12.77 6.96 11.76
N VAL A 306 12.43 8.18 11.31
CA VAL A 306 12.22 9.33 12.21
C VAL A 306 11.00 9.12 13.10
N ALA A 307 9.90 8.60 12.54
CA ALA A 307 8.69 8.26 13.28
C ALA A 307 8.96 7.23 14.40
N ASN A 308 9.73 6.18 14.11
CA ASN A 308 10.14 5.18 15.12
C ASN A 308 10.91 5.83 16.28
N ASP A 309 11.84 6.74 15.99
CA ASP A 309 12.59 7.45 17.03
C ASP A 309 11.69 8.38 17.86
N LEU A 310 10.74 9.07 17.21
CA LEU A 310 9.74 9.88 17.89
C LEU A 310 8.86 9.03 18.84
N CYS A 311 8.45 7.83 18.41
CA CYS A 311 7.72 6.89 19.26
C CYS A 311 8.53 6.48 20.50
N LYS A 312 9.84 6.26 20.36
CA LYS A 312 10.74 5.96 21.51
C LYS A 312 10.88 7.16 22.44
N ALA A 313 10.84 8.37 21.89
CA ALA A 313 10.89 9.62 22.65
C ALA A 313 9.54 10.02 23.28
N GLY A 314 8.50 9.19 23.17
CA GLY A 314 7.20 9.40 23.82
C GLY A 314 6.19 10.21 23.02
N TYR A 315 6.49 10.57 21.77
CA TYR A 315 5.52 11.14 20.84
C TYR A 315 4.53 10.06 20.38
N LYS A 316 3.30 10.47 20.08
CA LYS A 316 2.18 9.58 19.76
C LYS A 316 1.47 10.03 18.49
N ASP A 317 0.48 9.27 18.05
CA ASP A 317 -0.39 9.60 16.92
C ASP A 317 0.41 10.04 15.68
N ILE A 318 1.32 9.18 15.21
CA ILE A 318 2.21 9.51 14.11
C ILE A 318 1.53 9.20 12.78
N TYR A 319 1.16 10.25 12.04
CA TYR A 319 0.56 10.15 10.71
C TYR A 319 1.49 10.76 9.66
N LEU A 320 2.05 9.93 8.77
CA LEU A 320 2.81 10.40 7.62
C LEU A 320 1.85 10.85 6.52
N LEU A 321 1.96 12.11 6.10
CA LEU A 321 0.95 12.82 5.31
C LEU A 321 1.04 12.52 3.80
N PRO A 322 -0.05 12.69 3.04
CA PRO A 322 -0.01 12.50 1.59
C PRO A 322 0.85 13.55 0.86
N ASP A 323 1.55 13.14 -0.19
CA ASP A 323 2.13 14.06 -1.18
C ASP A 323 1.07 14.43 -2.21
N ILE A 324 0.42 15.58 -1.97
CA ILE A 324 -0.63 16.11 -2.84
C ILE A 324 -0.03 17.13 -3.79
N HIS A 325 -0.30 16.97 -5.08
CA HIS A 325 0.17 17.90 -6.11
C HIS A 325 -0.36 19.33 -5.86
N ALA A 326 0.44 20.36 -6.16
CA ALA A 326 0.10 21.76 -5.86
C ALA A 326 -1.25 22.25 -6.40
N LYS A 327 -1.70 21.70 -7.54
CA LYS A 327 -3.02 21.98 -8.14
C LYS A 327 -4.20 21.54 -7.25
N ASP A 328 -3.98 20.52 -6.43
CA ASP A 328 -4.99 19.93 -5.53
C ASP A 328 -4.70 20.28 -4.06
N ALA A 329 -3.84 21.28 -3.79
CA ALA A 329 -3.38 21.62 -2.44
C ALA A 329 -4.52 21.93 -1.45
N HIS A 330 -5.68 22.35 -1.95
CA HIS A 330 -6.89 22.56 -1.13
C HIS A 330 -7.37 21.29 -0.41
N LEU A 331 -7.00 20.09 -0.88
CA LEU A 331 -7.31 18.81 -0.25
C LEU A 331 -6.45 18.50 0.97
N ARG A 332 -5.26 19.11 1.08
CA ARG A 332 -4.34 18.87 2.22
C ARG A 332 -4.95 19.23 3.56
N LYS A 333 -5.81 20.26 3.59
CA LYS A 333 -6.50 20.70 4.81
C LYS A 333 -7.29 19.57 5.49
N ARG A 334 -7.69 18.53 4.74
CA ARG A 334 -8.40 17.36 5.28
C ARG A 334 -7.54 16.48 6.18
N TYR A 335 -6.22 16.60 6.06
CA TYR A 335 -5.22 15.80 6.80
C TYR A 335 -4.47 16.63 7.85
N LEU A 336 -4.76 17.93 7.96
CA LEU A 336 -4.05 18.86 8.82
C LEU A 336 -4.95 19.28 9.99
N PRO A 337 -4.39 19.60 11.16
CA PRO A 337 -5.18 20.07 12.30
C PRO A 337 -5.99 21.33 11.97
N ASP A 338 -7.15 21.46 12.60
CA ASP A 338 -8.00 22.64 12.43
C ASP A 338 -7.25 23.94 12.75
N GLY A 339 -7.44 24.94 11.90
CA GLY A 339 -6.77 26.24 12.03
C GLY A 339 -5.30 26.26 11.59
N TYR A 340 -4.71 25.14 11.17
CA TYR A 340 -3.36 25.14 10.59
C TYR A 340 -3.31 25.97 9.30
N LYS A 341 -2.34 26.88 9.23
CA LYS A 341 -2.08 27.72 8.05
C LYS A 341 -0.86 27.18 7.33
N GLN A 342 -1.07 26.61 6.15
CA GLN A 342 0.02 26.09 5.33
C GLN A 342 0.92 27.23 4.83
N ARG A 343 2.21 27.12 5.12
CA ARG A 343 3.20 28.16 4.82
C ARG A 343 3.47 28.28 3.32
N ASN A 344 3.64 27.14 2.67
CA ASN A 344 3.90 27.06 1.25
C ASN A 344 2.94 26.06 0.59
N ILE A 345 2.03 26.58 -0.24
CA ILE A 345 1.03 25.78 -0.95
C ILE A 345 1.66 24.80 -1.96
N ALA A 346 2.92 24.99 -2.35
CA ALA A 346 3.64 24.07 -3.23
C ALA A 346 4.37 22.94 -2.47
N LYS A 347 4.38 22.96 -1.13
CA LYS A 347 5.14 22.03 -0.29
C LYS A 347 4.22 21.17 0.57
N ASN A 348 4.63 19.93 0.88
CA ASN A 348 3.88 19.01 1.71
C ASN A 348 4.65 18.81 3.02
N PRO A 349 4.04 19.04 4.20
CA PRO A 349 4.63 18.57 5.45
C PRO A 349 4.70 17.04 5.44
N ASP A 350 5.67 16.49 6.16
CA ASP A 350 5.91 15.04 6.20
C ASP A 350 4.92 14.32 7.13
N ALA A 351 4.58 14.94 8.27
CA ALA A 351 3.80 14.27 9.31
C ALA A 351 2.92 15.22 10.15
N VAL A 352 1.87 14.65 10.73
CA VAL A 352 1.23 15.16 11.95
C VAL A 352 1.56 14.20 13.09
N ILE A 353 2.02 14.73 14.21
CA ILE A 353 2.34 13.96 15.42
C ILE A 353 1.68 14.60 16.65
N SER A 354 1.50 13.85 17.73
CA SER A 354 1.18 14.39 19.05
C SER A 354 2.43 14.41 19.92
N ASP A 355 2.70 15.52 20.61
CA ASP A 355 3.72 15.55 21.66
C ASP A 355 3.30 14.76 22.90
N THR A 356 4.15 14.78 23.93
CA THR A 356 3.92 14.07 25.20
C THR A 356 2.71 14.57 25.97
N ASP A 357 2.27 15.81 25.71
CA ASP A 357 1.14 16.46 26.34
C ASP A 357 -0.14 16.36 25.49
N GLY A 358 -0.05 15.73 24.31
CA GLY A 358 -1.16 15.54 23.38
C GLY A 358 -1.36 16.67 22.38
N ASN A 359 -0.47 17.67 22.32
CA ASN A 359 -0.57 18.77 21.35
C ASN A 359 -0.20 18.28 19.96
N LYS A 360 -1.03 18.61 18.96
CA LYS A 360 -0.76 18.28 17.57
C LYS A 360 0.33 19.17 16.98
N MET A 361 1.28 18.54 16.30
CA MET A 361 2.43 19.17 15.65
C MET A 361 2.43 18.78 14.18
N VAL A 362 2.40 19.78 13.28
CA VAL A 362 2.65 19.57 11.86
C VAL A 362 4.14 19.69 11.62
N CYS A 363 4.76 18.58 11.18
CA CYS A 363 6.20 18.41 11.14
C CYS A 363 6.72 18.21 9.71
N ASP A 364 7.94 18.69 9.49
CA ASP A 364 8.78 18.33 8.37
C ASP A 364 10.04 17.66 8.90
N PHE A 365 10.39 16.52 8.31
CA PHE A 365 11.46 15.65 8.72
C PHE A 365 12.68 15.88 7.82
N LYS A 366 13.85 15.99 8.45
CA LYS A 366 15.13 16.10 7.73
C LYS A 366 16.15 15.18 8.35
N ILE A 367 16.61 14.22 7.55
CA ILE A 367 17.71 13.32 7.92
C ILE A 367 19.01 13.89 7.36
N ILE A 368 20.01 13.99 8.23
CA ILE A 368 21.30 14.59 7.92
C ILE A 368 22.40 13.56 8.19
N THR A 369 23.09 13.17 7.12
CA THR A 369 24.22 12.22 7.15
C THR A 369 25.59 12.91 7.17
N GLY A 370 25.62 14.25 7.17
CA GLY A 370 26.82 15.06 7.29
C GLY A 370 26.52 16.43 7.88
N GLU A 371 27.43 16.98 8.67
CA GLU A 371 27.18 18.19 9.48
C GLU A 371 27.08 19.50 8.69
N ARG A 372 27.50 19.48 7.43
CA ARG A 372 27.30 20.61 6.53
C ARG A 372 25.79 20.83 6.37
N ASN A 373 25.37 22.09 6.43
CA ASN A 373 23.99 22.52 6.18
C ASN A 373 22.98 22.29 7.32
N PHE A 374 23.38 21.97 8.56
CA PHE A 374 22.43 21.82 9.68
C PHE A 374 21.44 23.00 9.81
N ALA A 375 21.97 24.23 9.88
CA ALA A 375 21.15 25.45 9.93
C ALA A 375 20.25 25.63 8.70
N HIS A 376 20.74 25.25 7.52
CA HIS A 376 19.98 25.34 6.27
C HIS A 376 18.85 24.32 6.22
N ARG A 377 19.05 23.10 6.75
CA ARG A 377 18.00 22.08 6.83
C ARG A 377 16.85 22.49 7.77
N ILE A 378 17.16 23.18 8.87
CA ILE A 378 16.12 23.78 9.72
C ILE A 378 15.29 24.80 8.93
N ALA A 379 15.95 25.67 8.15
CA ALA A 379 15.25 26.64 7.32
C ALA A 379 14.37 25.98 6.25
N GLN A 380 14.87 24.94 5.57
CA GLN A 380 14.08 24.17 4.61
C GLN A 380 12.84 23.53 5.24
N ALA A 381 12.98 22.93 6.43
CA ALA A 381 11.85 22.36 7.16
C ALA A 381 10.82 23.43 7.55
N ALA A 382 11.30 24.61 7.97
CA ALA A 382 10.45 25.74 8.33
C ALA A 382 9.64 26.32 7.15
N GLU A 383 10.03 26.07 5.90
CA GLU A 383 9.23 26.43 4.72
C GLU A 383 8.01 25.51 4.55
N GLN A 384 8.07 24.28 5.07
CA GLN A 384 7.07 23.25 4.84
C GLN A 384 6.11 23.08 6.01
N ALA A 385 6.59 23.24 7.25
CA ALA A 385 5.83 22.87 8.45
C ALA A 385 6.06 23.83 9.63
N ASP A 386 5.25 23.66 10.68
CA ASP A 386 5.37 24.44 11.92
C ASP A 386 6.51 23.98 12.82
N TYR A 387 6.90 22.72 12.69
CA TYR A 387 7.95 22.11 13.48
C TYR A 387 8.95 21.41 12.57
N ALA A 388 10.24 21.62 12.82
CA ALA A 388 11.31 20.91 12.15
C ALA A 388 11.79 19.74 13.02
N VAL A 389 11.77 18.52 12.51
CA VAL A 389 12.39 17.35 13.16
C VAL A 389 13.65 16.98 12.40
N ILE A 390 14.80 17.19 13.04
CA ILE A 390 16.11 16.98 12.43
C ILE A 390 16.77 15.73 13.03
N LYS A 391 16.89 14.67 12.24
CA LYS A 391 17.62 13.46 12.61
C LYS A 391 19.07 13.57 12.15
N LEU A 392 20.00 13.55 13.10
CA LEU A 392 21.43 13.53 12.87
C LEU A 392 21.93 12.08 12.79
N ASP A 393 21.89 11.48 11.60
CA ASP A 393 22.37 10.12 11.36
C ASP A 393 23.89 10.12 11.10
N LEU A 394 24.66 10.39 12.15
CA LEU A 394 26.11 10.52 12.12
C LEU A 394 26.76 9.43 12.99
N LYS A 395 27.80 8.76 12.48
CA LYS A 395 28.58 7.78 13.26
C LYS A 395 29.31 8.42 14.44
N GLN A 396 29.73 9.68 14.30
CA GLN A 396 30.32 10.51 15.33
C GLN A 396 29.79 11.94 15.17
N HIS A 397 29.28 12.53 16.25
CA HIS A 397 28.92 13.94 16.30
C HIS A 397 30.21 14.75 16.51
N LYS A 398 30.65 15.52 15.53
CA LYS A 398 31.68 16.57 15.72
C LYS A 398 31.05 17.90 16.12
N LEU A 399 29.77 18.14 15.80
CA LEU A 399 28.98 19.21 16.41
C LEU A 399 28.69 18.85 17.88
N GLY A 400 29.35 19.55 18.80
CA GLY A 400 29.01 19.47 20.22
C GLY A 400 27.58 19.95 20.48
N ASN A 401 26.95 19.42 21.54
CA ASN A 401 25.59 19.76 21.93
C ASN A 401 25.35 21.27 22.05
N ASP A 402 26.35 22.04 22.50
CA ASP A 402 26.25 23.50 22.63
C ASP A 402 26.15 24.20 21.28
N LYS A 403 26.83 23.68 20.26
CA LYS A 403 26.72 24.23 18.91
C LYS A 403 25.34 23.96 18.31
N ILE A 404 24.78 22.76 18.55
CA ILE A 404 23.41 22.42 18.14
C ILE A 404 22.42 23.38 18.79
N LYS A 405 22.50 23.56 20.11
CA LYS A 405 21.66 24.50 20.88
C LYS A 405 21.76 25.92 20.32
N SER A 406 22.99 26.42 20.13
CA SER A 406 23.25 27.76 19.61
C SER A 406 22.63 27.97 18.23
N VAL A 407 22.80 27.02 17.31
CA VAL A 407 22.24 27.11 15.95
C VAL A 407 20.73 27.04 15.95
N VAL A 408 20.14 26.11 16.71
CA VAL A 408 18.69 25.96 16.81
C VAL A 408 18.07 27.23 17.39
N ASN A 409 18.60 27.77 18.49
CA ASN A 409 18.08 29.01 19.08
C ASN A 409 18.22 30.21 18.15
N ALA A 410 19.35 30.33 17.45
CA ALA A 410 19.51 31.37 16.44
C ALA A 410 18.45 31.27 15.34
N LYS A 411 18.17 30.05 14.83
CA LYS A 411 17.12 29.83 13.83
C LYS A 411 15.72 30.04 14.35
N MET A 412 15.46 29.68 15.61
CA MET A 412 14.19 29.98 16.26
C MET A 412 13.97 31.50 16.36
N VAL A 413 15.00 32.33 16.53
CA VAL A 413 14.84 33.80 16.49
C VAL A 413 14.66 34.29 15.05
N GLU A 414 15.46 33.79 14.11
CA GLU A 414 15.45 34.20 12.69
C GLU A 414 14.13 33.88 11.98
N LEU A 415 13.46 32.79 12.38
CA LEU A 415 12.25 32.27 11.73
C LEU A 415 11.05 32.41 12.68
N PRO A 416 10.40 33.60 12.73
CA PRO A 416 9.36 33.90 13.69
C PRO A 416 8.10 33.04 13.54
N ASP A 417 7.88 32.41 12.41
CA ASP A 417 6.74 31.50 12.26
C ASP A 417 7.06 30.11 12.81
N LEU A 418 8.31 29.67 12.83
CA LEU A 418 8.72 28.34 13.29
C LEU A 418 8.37 28.14 14.78
N LYS A 419 7.47 27.18 15.06
CA LYS A 419 6.98 26.92 16.42
C LYS A 419 7.93 26.05 17.22
N GLY A 420 8.73 25.21 16.56
CA GLY A 420 9.77 24.48 17.25
C GLY A 420 10.71 23.67 16.38
N VAL A 421 11.81 23.23 16.99
CA VAL A 421 12.79 22.32 16.42
C VAL A 421 13.05 21.19 17.40
N ILE A 422 12.98 19.95 16.91
CA ILE A 422 13.36 18.74 17.64
C ILE A 422 14.58 18.15 16.95
N VAL A 423 15.64 17.89 17.70
CA VAL A 423 16.88 17.28 17.19
C VAL A 423 17.04 15.90 17.80
N ILE A 424 17.12 14.89 16.93
CA ILE A 424 17.25 13.48 17.29
C ILE A 424 18.63 12.99 16.85
N ASN A 425 19.32 12.23 17.70
CA ASN A 425 20.60 11.63 17.33
C ASN A 425 20.43 10.28 16.60
N ARG A 426 21.54 9.67 16.19
CA ARG A 426 21.54 8.37 15.51
C ARG A 426 20.94 7.22 16.34
N LYS A 427 20.92 7.33 17.67
CA LYS A 427 20.33 6.35 18.58
C LYS A 427 18.82 6.52 18.78
N GLY A 428 18.23 7.56 18.18
CA GLY A 428 16.83 7.90 18.36
C GLY A 428 16.53 8.71 19.63
N GLU A 429 17.55 9.26 20.29
CA GLU A 429 17.39 10.07 21.49
C GLU A 429 17.19 11.54 21.09
N VAL A 430 16.21 12.22 21.70
CA VAL A 430 16.04 13.67 21.56
C VAL A 430 17.16 14.36 22.35
N ILE A 431 18.13 14.92 21.62
CA ILE A 431 19.30 15.59 22.22
C ILE A 431 19.08 17.08 22.44
N TYR A 432 18.13 17.68 21.71
CA TYR A 432 17.71 19.05 21.94
C TYR A 432 16.31 19.32 21.40
N LYS A 433 15.56 20.16 22.10
CA LYS A 433 14.23 20.61 21.71
C LYS A 433 14.09 22.09 22.07
N ALA A 434 13.60 22.90 21.15
CA ALA A 434 13.20 24.28 21.38
C ALA A 434 11.77 24.44 20.84
N ILE A 435 10.81 24.77 21.71
CA ILE A 435 9.40 25.02 21.36
C ILE A 435 8.99 26.37 21.95
N ARG A 436 8.12 27.09 21.23
CA ARG A 436 7.51 28.35 21.64
C ARG A 436 6.16 28.19 22.32
#